data_AF-A0A7S2SX69-F1
#
_entry.id   AF-A0A7S2SX69-F1
#
_cell.length_a   1.000
_cell.length_b   1.000
_cell.length_c   1.000
_cell.angle_alpha   90.00
_cell.angle_beta   90.00
_cell.angle_gamma   90.00
#
_symmetry.space_group_name_H-M   'P 1'
#
loop_
_entity.id
_entity.type
_entity.pdbx_description
1 polymer ?
#
loop_
_entity_poly.entity_id
_entity_poly.type
_entity_poly.pdbx_seq_one_letter_code
_entity_poly.pdbx_strand_id
1 'polypeptide(L)'
;SKQGVAEEKSLSELGDLSVEGVMAALRRDVNCLTDANRNTRRTGAERLRRRLLEDDKFAEKAGKAGEGGESLFPSLLTDALLVPMTRLLNDQAEKCREAALLFAKAAAEVLPNTSLLFQRTVPAVKARVGSDQVAEPSEELRLWMIQLLRGEMSKKCDKSHVQAYISEIVAVVVKGLDDPFHEVKKETCRLVEELP
;
A
#
# COMPACT_ATOMS: atom_id res chain seq x y z
N SER A 1 -33.50 -0.70 -14.37
CA SER A 1 -33.26 -2.14 -14.16
C SER A 1 -32.44 -2.31 -12.89
N LYS A 2 -32.94 -3.10 -11.94
CA LYS A 2 -32.32 -3.36 -10.63
C LYS A 2 -31.01 -4.13 -10.84
N GLN A 3 -29.87 -3.46 -10.88
CA GLN A 3 -28.56 -4.10 -10.91
C GLN A 3 -27.93 -4.08 -9.51
N GLY A 4 -28.15 -5.19 -8.79
CA GLY A 4 -27.12 -5.87 -8.00
C GLY A 4 -26.49 -5.11 -6.83
N VAL A 5 -27.29 -4.73 -5.83
CA VAL A 5 -26.80 -4.67 -4.46
C VAL A 5 -26.62 -6.11 -3.98
N ALA A 6 -25.50 -6.73 -4.33
CA ALA A 6 -25.02 -7.84 -3.52
C ALA A 6 -24.69 -7.23 -2.16
N GLU A 7 -25.39 -7.63 -1.11
CA GLU A 7 -25.01 -7.33 0.27
C GLU A 7 -23.54 -7.70 0.44
N GLU A 8 -22.70 -6.69 0.59
CA GLU A 8 -21.25 -6.84 0.72
C GLU A 8 -20.99 -7.34 2.14
N LYS A 9 -21.09 -8.66 2.33
CA LYS A 9 -20.92 -9.32 3.61
C LYS A 9 -19.57 -8.92 4.23
N SER A 10 -19.57 -8.41 5.46
CA SER A 10 -18.34 -8.07 6.18
C SER A 10 -17.45 -9.31 6.27
N LEU A 11 -16.13 -9.14 6.09
CA LEU A 11 -15.18 -10.25 6.25
C LEU A 11 -15.23 -10.82 7.68
N SER A 12 -15.65 -10.02 8.67
CA SER A 12 -15.83 -10.47 10.05
C SER A 12 -16.91 -11.54 10.24
N GLU A 13 -17.82 -11.71 9.27
CA GLU A 13 -18.89 -12.71 9.27
C GLU A 13 -18.51 -14.03 8.57
N LEU A 14 -17.27 -14.14 8.06
CA LEU A 14 -16.76 -15.40 7.53
C LEU A 14 -16.55 -16.38 8.69
N GLY A 15 -17.32 -17.48 8.66
CA GLY A 15 -17.30 -18.52 9.69
C GLY A 15 -16.02 -19.35 9.71
N ASP A 16 -15.30 -19.39 8.58
CA ASP A 16 -13.94 -19.92 8.47
C ASP A 16 -13.02 -18.79 7.95
N LEU A 17 -11.99 -18.46 8.73
CA LEU A 17 -11.02 -17.41 8.45
C LEU A 17 -9.78 -18.03 7.77
N SER A 18 -10.01 -18.77 6.68
CA SER A 18 -8.93 -19.29 5.83
C SER A 18 -8.46 -18.24 4.84
N VAL A 19 -7.19 -18.33 4.44
CA VAL A 19 -6.59 -17.44 3.42
C VAL A 19 -7.38 -17.53 2.12
N GLU A 20 -7.73 -18.75 1.70
CA GLU A 20 -8.52 -19.02 0.50
C GLU A 20 -9.92 -18.42 0.58
N GLY A 21 -10.59 -18.57 1.72
CA GLY A 21 -11.94 -18.03 1.96
C GLY A 21 -11.96 -16.50 1.89
N VAL A 22 -11.00 -15.85 2.56
CA VAL A 22 -10.88 -14.39 2.56
C VAL A 22 -10.50 -13.88 1.15
N MET A 23 -9.53 -14.51 0.48
CA MET A 23 -9.14 -14.10 -0.87
C MET A 23 -10.26 -14.30 -1.90
N ALA A 24 -11.07 -15.36 -1.76
CA ALA A 24 -12.27 -15.55 -2.58
C ALA A 24 -13.30 -14.43 -2.35
N ALA A 25 -13.50 -14.00 -1.10
CA ALA A 25 -14.40 -12.90 -0.74
C ALA A 25 -13.90 -11.52 -1.19
N LEU A 26 -12.59 -11.37 -1.39
CA LEU A 26 -11.95 -10.14 -1.89
C LEU A 26 -11.78 -10.10 -3.41
N ARG A 27 -11.92 -11.24 -4.10
CA ARG A 27 -11.60 -11.38 -5.53
C ARG A 27 -12.25 -10.30 -6.42
N ARG A 28 -13.50 -9.93 -6.14
CA ARG A 28 -14.19 -8.88 -6.88
C ARG A 28 -13.50 -7.52 -6.73
N ASP A 29 -13.16 -7.14 -5.50
CA ASP A 29 -12.50 -5.87 -5.22
C ASP A 29 -11.06 -5.85 -5.76
N VAL A 30 -10.35 -6.98 -5.72
CA VAL A 30 -9.03 -7.12 -6.35
C VAL A 30 -9.12 -6.88 -7.86
N ASN A 31 -10.12 -7.46 -8.53
CA ASN A 31 -10.31 -7.24 -9.97
C ASN A 31 -10.61 -5.77 -10.30
N CYS A 32 -11.32 -5.05 -9.42
CA CYS A 32 -11.60 -3.63 -9.60
C CYS A 32 -10.32 -2.79 -9.74
N LEU A 33 -9.20 -3.19 -9.14
CA LEU A 33 -7.93 -2.46 -9.18
C LEU A 33 -7.34 -2.31 -10.60
N THR A 34 -7.78 -3.14 -11.55
CA THR A 34 -7.32 -3.10 -12.94
C THR A 34 -8.40 -2.67 -13.93
N ASP A 35 -9.55 -2.22 -13.43
CA ASP A 35 -10.70 -1.82 -14.24
C ASP A 35 -10.37 -0.59 -15.11
N ALA A 36 -10.95 -0.50 -16.31
CA ALA A 36 -10.76 0.64 -17.20
C ALA A 36 -11.24 1.96 -16.56
N ASN A 37 -12.28 1.90 -15.71
CA ASN A 37 -12.84 3.05 -15.05
C ASN A 37 -12.07 3.42 -13.77
N ARG A 38 -11.53 4.64 -13.73
CA ARG A 38 -10.80 5.19 -12.57
C ARG A 38 -11.61 5.14 -11.26
N ASN A 39 -12.92 5.35 -11.32
CA ASN A 39 -13.76 5.34 -10.12
C ASN A 39 -13.88 3.92 -9.56
N THR A 40 -13.97 2.92 -10.45
CA THR A 40 -13.98 1.49 -10.06
C THR A 40 -12.66 1.12 -9.39
N ARG A 41 -11.52 1.51 -9.97
CA ARG A 41 -10.19 1.27 -9.37
C ARG A 41 -10.05 1.89 -7.98
N ARG A 42 -10.33 3.18 -7.87
CA ARG A 42 -10.30 3.92 -6.59
C ARG A 42 -11.16 3.25 -5.54
N THR A 43 -12.43 3.01 -5.85
CA THR A 43 -13.37 2.44 -4.87
C THR A 43 -13.02 1.00 -4.51
N GLY A 44 -12.48 0.21 -5.44
CA GLY A 44 -11.91 -1.11 -5.14
C GLY A 44 -10.78 -1.03 -4.10
N ALA A 45 -9.83 -0.11 -4.29
CA ALA A 45 -8.74 0.10 -3.34
C ALA A 45 -9.24 0.55 -1.96
N GLU A 46 -10.18 1.50 -1.91
CA GLU A 46 -10.78 1.98 -0.66
C GLU A 46 -11.56 0.89 0.09
N ARG A 47 -12.24 0.00 -0.63
CA ARG A 47 -12.96 -1.13 -0.03
C ARG A 47 -12.01 -2.18 0.51
N LEU A 48 -10.96 -2.53 -0.24
CA LEU A 48 -9.93 -3.45 0.22
C LEU A 48 -9.27 -2.93 1.49
N ARG A 49 -8.85 -1.66 1.52
CA ARG A 49 -8.28 -1.05 2.74
C ARG A 49 -9.25 -1.17 3.91
N ARG A 50 -10.50 -0.72 3.75
CA ARG A 50 -11.49 -0.74 4.83
C ARG A 50 -11.76 -2.14 5.36
N ARG A 51 -12.04 -3.10 4.46
CA ARG A 51 -12.44 -4.46 4.83
C ARG A 51 -11.28 -5.25 5.42
N LEU A 52 -10.08 -5.10 4.85
CA LEU A 52 -8.91 -5.88 5.24
C LEU A 52 -8.17 -5.25 6.42
N LEU A 53 -7.95 -3.93 6.41
CA LEU A 53 -6.98 -3.27 7.29
C LEU A 53 -7.62 -2.43 8.41
N GLU A 54 -8.91 -2.08 8.29
CA GLU A 54 -9.58 -1.12 9.20
C GLU A 54 -10.86 -1.66 9.84
N ASP A 55 -11.30 -2.88 9.48
CA ASP A 55 -12.40 -3.55 10.18
C ASP A 55 -11.82 -4.19 11.45
N ASP A 56 -11.99 -3.52 12.60
CA ASP A 56 -11.44 -3.95 13.89
C ASP A 56 -11.78 -5.40 14.25
N LYS A 57 -12.99 -5.87 13.90
CA LYS A 57 -13.41 -7.24 14.18
C LYS A 57 -12.67 -8.23 13.29
N PHE A 58 -12.49 -7.89 12.02
CA PHE A 58 -11.67 -8.69 11.13
C PHE A 58 -10.21 -8.65 11.58
N ALA A 59 -9.65 -7.49 11.92
CA ALA A 59 -8.26 -7.35 12.35
C ALA A 59 -7.96 -8.15 13.62
N GLU A 60 -8.85 -8.12 14.61
CA GLU A 60 -8.71 -8.93 15.82
C GLU A 60 -8.71 -10.42 15.51
N LYS A 61 -9.63 -10.89 14.67
CA LYS A 61 -9.71 -12.30 14.28
C LYS A 61 -8.50 -12.71 13.43
N ALA A 62 -8.19 -11.95 12.38
CA ALA A 62 -7.09 -12.21 11.47
C ALA A 62 -5.75 -12.19 12.19
N GLY A 63 -5.56 -11.32 13.18
CA GLY A 63 -4.35 -11.28 14.00
C GLY A 63 -4.15 -12.50 14.91
N LYS A 64 -5.20 -13.30 15.17
CA LYS A 64 -5.19 -14.48 16.06
C LYS A 64 -5.46 -15.81 15.33
N ALA A 65 -5.68 -15.80 14.01
CA ALA A 65 -6.28 -16.92 13.28
C ALA A 65 -5.30 -17.84 12.53
N GLY A 66 -4.01 -17.55 12.49
CA GLY A 66 -2.99 -18.43 11.92
C GLY A 66 -2.69 -19.65 12.80
N GLU A 67 -2.06 -20.67 12.20
CA GLU A 67 -1.53 -21.82 12.96
C GLU A 67 -0.57 -21.32 14.05
N GLY A 68 -0.77 -21.77 15.30
CA GLY A 68 0.03 -21.29 16.43
C GLY A 68 -0.32 -19.88 16.94
N GLY A 69 -1.38 -19.24 16.44
CA GLY A 69 -1.81 -17.90 16.85
C GLY A 69 -1.16 -16.77 16.07
N GLU A 70 -0.54 -17.06 14.92
CA GLU A 70 0.06 -16.06 14.05
C GLU A 70 -0.99 -15.22 13.30
N SER A 71 -0.57 -14.07 12.79
CA SER A 71 -1.43 -13.19 12.00
C SER A 71 -1.63 -13.75 10.58
N LEU A 72 -2.86 -13.69 10.06
CA LEU A 72 -3.17 -14.03 8.67
C LEU A 72 -2.77 -12.95 7.66
N PHE A 73 -2.46 -11.72 8.12
CA PHE A 73 -2.17 -10.60 7.25
C PHE A 73 -1.03 -10.85 6.24
N PRO A 74 0.13 -11.41 6.64
CA PRO A 74 1.21 -11.74 5.71
C PRO A 74 0.74 -12.65 4.57
N SER A 75 -0.11 -13.63 4.87
CA SER A 75 -0.63 -14.60 3.89
C SER A 75 -1.73 -14.04 2.99
N LEU A 76 -2.36 -12.91 3.37
CA LEU A 76 -3.38 -12.23 2.55
C LEU A 76 -2.76 -11.17 1.63
N LEU A 77 -1.71 -10.49 2.08
CA LEU A 77 -1.01 -9.43 1.35
C LEU A 77 0.04 -10.01 0.39
N THR A 78 -0.39 -10.95 -0.46
CA THR A 78 0.44 -11.62 -1.47
C THR A 78 0.56 -10.78 -2.74
N ASP A 79 1.41 -11.23 -3.68
CA ASP A 79 1.54 -10.59 -4.99
C ASP A 79 0.21 -10.48 -5.76
N ALA A 80 -0.72 -11.42 -5.56
CA ALA A 80 -2.04 -11.37 -6.20
C ALA A 80 -2.83 -10.10 -5.84
N LEU A 81 -2.60 -9.54 -4.65
CA LEU A 81 -3.19 -8.29 -4.18
C LEU A 81 -2.21 -7.11 -4.32
N LEU A 82 -0.97 -7.27 -3.87
CA LEU A 82 0.00 -6.18 -3.82
C LEU A 82 0.40 -5.70 -5.21
N VAL A 83 0.57 -6.57 -6.20
CA VAL A 83 0.95 -6.14 -7.56
C VAL A 83 -0.10 -5.22 -8.20
N PRO A 84 -1.39 -5.59 -8.30
CA PRO A 84 -2.39 -4.66 -8.84
C PRO A 84 -2.58 -3.42 -7.95
N MET A 85 -2.41 -3.53 -6.63
CA MET A 85 -2.52 -2.40 -5.71
C MET A 85 -1.39 -1.39 -5.89
N THR A 86 -0.13 -1.80 -5.90
CA THR A 86 1.00 -0.87 -6.01
C THR A 86 1.14 -0.29 -7.41
N ARG A 87 0.60 -0.94 -8.45
CA ARG A 87 0.45 -0.34 -9.79
C ARG A 87 -0.37 0.95 -9.75
N LEU A 88 -1.36 1.06 -8.85
CA LEU A 88 -2.16 2.28 -8.72
C LEU A 88 -1.36 3.48 -8.18
N LEU A 89 -0.19 3.29 -7.59
CA LEU A 89 0.70 4.40 -7.22
C LEU A 89 1.21 5.18 -8.46
N ASN A 90 1.15 4.56 -9.64
CA ASN A 90 1.46 5.17 -10.93
C ASN A 90 0.21 5.41 -11.79
N ASP A 91 -0.99 5.35 -11.21
CA ASP A 91 -2.23 5.61 -11.94
C ASP A 91 -2.27 7.04 -12.50
N GLN A 92 -2.91 7.24 -13.64
CA GLN A 92 -3.12 8.58 -14.21
C GLN A 92 -4.04 9.44 -13.33
N ALA A 93 -5.00 8.82 -12.64
CA ALA A 93 -5.90 9.51 -11.73
C ALA A 93 -5.30 9.68 -10.34
N GLU A 94 -5.17 10.92 -9.89
CA GLU A 94 -4.63 11.27 -8.57
C GLU A 94 -5.33 10.55 -7.42
N LYS A 95 -6.67 10.50 -7.45
CA LYS A 95 -7.46 9.80 -6.43
C LYS A 95 -7.21 8.29 -6.36
N CYS A 96 -6.74 7.66 -7.43
CA CYS A 96 -6.31 6.26 -7.38
C CYS A 96 -4.95 6.12 -6.70
N ARG A 97 -4.01 7.04 -6.98
CA ARG A 97 -2.70 7.08 -6.31
C ARG A 97 -2.84 7.34 -4.81
N GLU A 98 -3.70 8.28 -4.44
CA GLU A 98 -4.05 8.58 -3.04
C GLU A 98 -4.59 7.34 -2.32
N ALA A 99 -5.57 6.65 -2.91
CA ALA A 99 -6.15 5.44 -2.32
C ALA A 99 -5.12 4.32 -2.14
N ALA A 100 -4.20 4.14 -3.10
CA ALA A 100 -3.13 3.16 -3.03
C ALA A 100 -2.09 3.50 -1.94
N LEU A 101 -1.76 4.78 -1.76
CA LEU A 101 -0.88 5.24 -0.68
C LEU A 101 -1.49 4.98 0.70
N LEU A 102 -2.78 5.28 0.87
CA LEU A 102 -3.49 5.00 2.12
C LEU A 102 -3.55 3.50 2.41
N PHE A 103 -3.76 2.66 1.39
CA PHE A 103 -3.68 1.21 1.54
C PHE A 103 -2.28 0.77 1.98
N ALA A 104 -1.22 1.23 1.29
CA ALA A 104 0.15 0.85 1.60
C ALA A 104 0.57 1.26 3.01
N LYS A 105 0.16 2.45 3.47
CA LYS A 105 0.37 2.92 4.83
C LYS A 105 -0.31 1.99 5.85
N ALA A 106 -1.61 1.72 5.70
CA ALA A 106 -2.35 0.84 6.59
C ALA A 106 -1.79 -0.61 6.58
N ALA A 107 -1.34 -1.09 5.41
CA ALA A 107 -0.72 -2.41 5.30
C ALA A 107 0.61 -2.48 6.08
N ALA A 108 1.42 -1.42 6.02
CA ALA A 108 2.66 -1.34 6.78
C ALA A 108 2.43 -1.28 8.30
N GLU A 109 1.31 -0.74 8.75
CA GLU A 109 0.94 -0.68 10.17
C GLU A 109 0.60 -2.07 10.72
N VAL A 110 -0.12 -2.91 9.96
CA VAL A 110 -0.56 -4.25 10.42
C VAL A 110 0.42 -5.38 10.13
N LEU A 111 1.29 -5.23 9.13
CA LEU A 111 2.27 -6.26 8.78
C LEU A 111 3.39 -6.32 9.83
N PRO A 112 3.81 -7.52 10.27
CA PRO A 112 4.99 -7.70 11.11
C PRO A 112 6.30 -7.55 10.30
N ASN A 113 6.28 -7.94 9.03
CA ASN A 113 7.38 -7.76 8.07
C ASN A 113 6.83 -7.14 6.78
N THR A 114 7.46 -6.08 6.32
CA THR A 114 7.00 -5.28 5.17
C THR A 114 7.83 -5.50 3.91
N SER A 115 8.73 -6.48 3.86
CA SER A 115 9.66 -6.64 2.74
C SER A 115 8.99 -6.83 1.39
N LEU A 116 7.92 -7.64 1.30
CA LEU A 116 7.18 -7.79 0.05
C LEU A 116 6.50 -6.48 -0.37
N LEU A 117 5.85 -5.78 0.57
CA LEU A 117 5.25 -4.48 0.33
C LEU A 117 6.30 -3.45 -0.14
N PHE A 118 7.47 -3.43 0.51
CA PHE A 118 8.59 -2.56 0.20
C PHE A 118 9.11 -2.80 -1.22
N GLN A 119 9.42 -4.05 -1.57
CA GLN A 119 9.88 -4.45 -2.90
C GLN A 119 8.92 -4.02 -4.03
N ARG A 120 7.60 -4.01 -3.76
CA ARG A 120 6.58 -3.62 -4.73
C ARG A 120 6.33 -2.11 -4.77
N THR A 121 6.60 -1.40 -3.67
CA THR A 121 6.29 0.03 -3.52
C THR A 121 7.45 0.92 -3.92
N VAL A 122 8.69 0.59 -3.57
CA VAL A 122 9.86 1.46 -3.81
C VAL A 122 10.04 1.80 -5.30
N PRO A 123 9.97 0.85 -6.26
CA PRO A 123 10.07 1.18 -7.67
C PRO A 123 8.97 2.15 -8.13
N ALA A 124 7.76 2.00 -7.59
CA ALA A 124 6.63 2.86 -7.93
C ALA A 124 6.83 4.29 -7.40
N VAL A 125 7.31 4.44 -6.16
CA VAL A 125 7.66 5.74 -5.58
C VAL A 125 8.80 6.39 -6.35
N LYS A 126 9.86 5.64 -6.69
CA LYS A 126 10.97 6.14 -7.50
C LYS A 126 10.50 6.66 -8.86
N ALA A 127 9.58 5.98 -9.52
CA ALA A 127 9.05 6.43 -10.81
C ALA A 127 8.34 7.79 -10.73
N ARG A 128 7.69 8.08 -9.60
CA ARG A 128 6.90 9.31 -9.39
C ARG A 128 7.74 10.48 -8.87
N VAL A 129 8.61 10.21 -7.91
CA VAL A 129 9.36 11.24 -7.16
C VAL A 129 10.84 11.26 -7.56
N GLY A 130 11.46 10.10 -7.73
CA GLY A 130 12.90 9.96 -8.01
C GLY A 130 13.29 10.00 -9.50
N SER A 131 12.38 10.40 -10.39
CA SER A 131 12.65 10.56 -11.82
C SER A 131 13.27 11.92 -12.13
N ASP A 132 13.96 12.06 -13.27
CA ASP A 132 14.62 13.33 -13.62
C ASP A 132 13.66 14.51 -13.74
N GLN A 133 12.50 14.24 -14.33
CA GLN A 133 11.33 15.10 -14.26
C GLN A 133 10.39 14.52 -13.20
N VAL A 134 10.06 15.33 -12.20
CA VAL A 134 9.12 14.96 -11.15
C VAL A 134 7.78 14.63 -11.81
N ALA A 135 7.40 13.36 -11.78
CA ALA A 135 6.21 12.87 -12.47
C ALA A 135 4.94 13.03 -11.64
N GLU A 136 5.06 13.17 -10.31
CA GLU A 136 3.94 13.47 -9.42
C GLU A 136 3.67 14.97 -9.31
N PRO A 137 2.58 15.49 -9.90
CA PRO A 137 2.26 16.91 -9.80
C PRO A 137 1.80 17.32 -8.38
N SER A 138 1.15 16.43 -7.63
CA SER A 138 0.63 16.77 -6.30
C SER A 138 1.73 16.76 -5.24
N GLU A 139 2.00 17.93 -4.67
CA GLU A 139 3.01 18.08 -3.61
C GLU A 139 2.66 17.30 -2.34
N GLU A 140 1.36 17.17 -2.03
CA GLU A 140 0.87 16.35 -0.92
C GLU A 140 1.16 14.87 -1.15
N LEU A 141 0.95 14.36 -2.38
CA LEU A 141 1.25 12.96 -2.68
C LEU A 141 2.76 12.69 -2.72
N ARG A 142 3.58 13.64 -3.17
CA ARG A 142 5.04 13.52 -3.05
C ARG A 142 5.46 13.41 -1.59
N LEU A 143 4.92 14.26 -0.73
CA LEU A 143 5.17 14.20 0.71
C LEU A 143 4.75 12.85 1.30
N TRP A 144 3.56 12.35 0.97
CA TRP A 144 3.06 11.07 1.48
C TRP A 144 3.90 9.88 1.01
N MET A 145 4.41 9.90 -0.22
CA MET A 145 5.33 8.87 -0.72
C MET A 145 6.63 8.81 0.08
N ILE A 146 7.18 9.97 0.46
CA ILE A 146 8.41 10.03 1.29
C ILE A 146 8.10 9.61 2.73
N GLN A 147 6.95 10.04 3.29
CA GLN A 147 6.49 9.57 4.59
C GLN A 147 6.31 8.05 4.64
N LEU A 148 5.80 7.45 3.56
CA LEU A 148 5.66 6.00 3.45
C LEU A 148 7.02 5.30 3.47
N LEU A 149 8.03 5.83 2.76
CA LEU A 149 9.40 5.32 2.79
C LEU A 149 10.08 5.52 4.15
N ARG A 150 9.80 6.60 4.88
CA ARG A 150 10.36 6.80 6.22
C ARG A 150 9.66 5.97 7.30
N GLY A 151 8.38 5.70 7.11
CA GLY A 151 7.51 5.10 8.11
C GLY A 151 7.74 3.61 8.35
N GLU A 152 6.70 2.96 8.88
CA GLU A 152 6.71 1.54 9.28
C GLU A 152 7.15 0.60 8.14
N MET A 153 6.91 0.98 6.88
CA MET A 153 7.30 0.17 5.73
C MET A 153 8.80 -0.08 5.65
N SER A 154 9.66 0.89 5.99
CA SER A 154 11.11 0.66 6.02
C SER A 154 11.58 0.09 7.35
N LYS A 155 10.96 0.49 8.46
CA LYS A 155 11.32 0.05 9.82
C LYS A 155 11.12 -1.45 10.04
N LYS A 156 10.10 -2.02 9.40
CA LYS A 156 9.76 -3.45 9.46
C LYS A 156 10.25 -4.25 8.25
N CYS A 157 11.05 -3.63 7.36
CA CYS A 157 11.62 -4.30 6.21
C CYS A 157 12.97 -4.90 6.59
N ASP A 158 13.28 -6.10 6.08
CA ASP A 158 14.62 -6.68 6.24
C ASP A 158 15.67 -5.75 5.61
N LYS A 159 16.77 -5.53 6.34
CA LYS A 159 17.85 -4.64 5.92
C LYS A 159 18.45 -5.00 4.55
N SER A 160 18.52 -6.28 4.23
CA SER A 160 19.01 -6.76 2.92
C SER A 160 18.15 -6.25 1.77
N HIS A 161 16.83 -6.16 1.97
CA HIS A 161 15.91 -5.59 1.00
C HIS A 161 16.05 -4.07 0.90
N VAL A 162 16.21 -3.37 2.02
CA VAL A 162 16.48 -1.92 1.98
C VAL A 162 17.77 -1.65 1.19
N GLN A 163 18.83 -2.40 1.46
CA GLN A 163 20.10 -2.30 0.74
C GLN A 163 19.96 -2.59 -0.76
N ALA A 164 19.15 -3.58 -1.15
CA ALA A 164 18.93 -3.94 -2.54
C ALA A 164 18.25 -2.82 -3.36
N TYR A 165 17.50 -1.92 -2.71
CA TYR A 165 16.81 -0.80 -3.36
C TYR A 165 17.43 0.56 -3.00
N ILE A 166 18.66 0.59 -2.46
CA ILE A 166 19.28 1.83 -1.99
C ILE A 166 19.44 2.86 -3.12
N SER A 167 19.70 2.41 -4.36
CA SER A 167 19.83 3.30 -5.51
C SER A 167 18.53 4.02 -5.83
N GLU A 168 17.39 3.33 -5.76
CA GLU A 168 16.06 3.90 -5.95
C GLU A 168 15.71 4.89 -4.83
N ILE A 169 16.04 4.55 -3.59
CA ILE A 169 15.83 5.42 -2.43
C ILE A 169 16.67 6.69 -2.58
N VAL A 170 17.95 6.57 -2.95
CA VAL A 170 18.84 7.71 -3.18
C VAL A 170 18.29 8.60 -4.30
N ALA A 171 17.75 8.04 -5.37
CA ALA A 171 17.11 8.84 -6.42
C ALA A 171 15.91 9.65 -5.89
N VAL A 172 15.07 9.04 -5.03
CA VAL A 172 13.97 9.73 -4.35
C VAL A 172 14.50 10.83 -3.42
N VAL A 173 15.56 10.56 -2.65
CA VAL A 173 16.18 11.54 -1.75
C VAL A 173 16.73 12.74 -2.50
N VAL A 174 17.51 12.51 -3.57
CA VAL A 174 18.10 13.59 -4.37
C VAL A 174 17.01 14.52 -4.91
N LYS A 175 15.92 13.96 -5.43
CA LYS A 175 14.81 14.76 -5.96
C LYS A 175 13.98 15.40 -4.85
N GLY A 176 13.77 14.73 -3.73
CA GLY A 176 13.05 15.26 -2.57
C GLY A 176 13.74 16.47 -1.92
N LEU A 177 15.08 16.47 -1.87
CA LEU A 177 15.86 17.62 -1.37
C LEU A 177 15.79 18.85 -2.30
N ASP A 178 15.54 18.63 -3.59
CA ASP A 178 15.36 19.69 -4.59
C ASP A 178 13.90 20.12 -4.78
N ASP A 179 12.94 19.49 -4.09
CA ASP A 179 11.51 19.73 -4.31
C ASP A 179 11.08 21.18 -3.99
N PRO A 180 10.29 21.86 -4.84
CA PRO A 180 9.84 23.22 -4.54
C PRO A 180 9.01 23.34 -3.25
N PHE A 181 8.35 22.26 -2.81
CA PHE A 181 7.55 22.25 -1.59
C PHE A 181 8.41 21.93 -0.36
N HIS A 182 8.51 22.89 0.57
CA HIS A 182 9.44 22.80 1.69
C HIS A 182 9.16 21.62 2.65
N GLU A 183 7.91 21.16 2.78
CA GLU A 183 7.60 20.00 3.63
C GLU A 183 8.17 18.71 3.04
N VAL A 184 8.22 18.58 1.70
CA VAL A 184 8.90 17.46 1.04
C VAL A 184 10.39 17.46 1.38
N LYS A 185 11.05 18.62 1.34
CA LYS A 185 12.48 18.72 1.74
C LYS A 185 12.70 18.30 3.18
N LYS A 186 11.89 18.84 4.11
CA LYS A 186 12.00 18.52 5.55
C LYS A 186 11.81 17.02 5.79
N GLU A 187 10.80 16.43 5.17
CA GLU A 187 10.54 15.00 5.33
C GLU A 187 11.65 14.16 4.70
N THR A 188 12.21 14.61 3.59
CA THR A 188 13.36 13.94 2.94
C THR A 188 14.59 13.95 3.84
N CYS A 189 14.89 15.06 4.52
CA CYS A 189 15.97 15.10 5.51
C CYS A 189 15.76 14.07 6.62
N ARG A 190 14.54 13.97 7.16
CA ARG A 190 14.20 12.95 8.18
C ARG A 190 14.34 11.53 7.64
N LEU A 191 13.96 11.28 6.38
CA LEU A 191 14.17 9.99 5.74
C LEU A 191 15.66 9.64 5.74
N VAL A 192 16.54 10.56 5.36
CA VAL A 192 18.01 10.33 5.36
C VAL A 192 18.54 10.00 6.76
N GLU A 193 18.04 10.65 7.80
CA GLU A 193 18.42 10.37 9.19
C GLU A 193 17.97 8.99 9.68
N GLU A 194 16.86 8.47 9.15
CA GLU A 194 16.24 7.21 9.57
C GLU A 194 16.56 6.02 8.64
N LEU A 195 17.28 6.23 7.53
CA LEU A 195 17.68 5.13 6.65
C LEU A 195 18.67 4.19 7.37
N PRO A 196 18.39 2.87 7.40
CA PRO A 196 19.16 1.89 8.18
C PRO A 196 20.52 1.52 7.58
#